data_AF-A0A9D1L495-F1
#
_entry.id   AF-A0A9D1L495-F1
#
_cell.length_a   1.000
_cell.length_b   1.000
_cell.length_c   1.000
_cell.angle_alpha   90.00
_cell.angle_beta   90.00
_cell.angle_gamma   90.00
#
_symmetry.space_group_name_H-M   'P 1'
#
loop_
_entity.id
_entity.type
_entity.pdbx_description
1 polymer ?
#
loop_
_entity_poly.entity_id
_entity_poly.type
_entity_poly.pdbx_seq_one_letter_code
_entity_poly.pdbx_strand_id
1 'polypeptide(L)'
;MMKPFIIDFQICNHYVSEPELQRLIAQYQSSGQFTYDELTAFLNTVIFNARLKLLDHSDGSFRNLCDTAQSMIGRGLESIGIPVRILDIGAAIHEEALGHSVLIADLVCEGKPYPVLIDITYQQFCLTENCLDSCYIKKDGFVLMSPDPGYVAKKNPQTTEVIRRLLEYGYLPWTKEIAKNYCDTFFLSRTGREEEIEKQSHTGEEYLAMTRKSNRGYSNSVEDLKRKGLLLFSSDQHHYQK
;
A
#
# COMPACT_ATOMS: atom_id res chain seq x y z
N MET A 1 -10.24 -18.56 -12.62
CA MET A 1 -11.35 -18.21 -11.71
C MET A 1 -10.78 -17.24 -10.68
N MET A 2 -11.35 -16.05 -10.50
CA MET A 2 -10.88 -15.13 -9.46
C MET A 2 -11.00 -15.79 -8.10
N LYS A 3 -9.96 -15.67 -7.27
CA LYS A 3 -10.00 -16.18 -5.90
C LYS A 3 -11.01 -15.39 -5.06
N PRO A 4 -11.76 -16.03 -4.15
CA PRO A 4 -12.66 -15.33 -3.25
C PRO A 4 -11.87 -14.54 -2.20
N PHE A 5 -12.39 -13.35 -1.86
CA PHE A 5 -11.86 -12.50 -0.81
C PHE A 5 -12.81 -12.47 0.39
N ILE A 6 -12.27 -12.27 1.58
CA ILE A 6 -13.02 -12.23 2.83
C ILE A 6 -13.68 -10.87 3.08
N ILE A 7 -13.20 -9.82 2.41
CA ILE A 7 -13.78 -8.48 2.38
C ILE A 7 -14.18 -8.21 0.93
N ASP A 8 -15.45 -7.88 0.71
CA ASP A 8 -15.97 -7.55 -0.62
C ASP A 8 -15.58 -6.11 -0.98
N PHE A 9 -15.11 -5.91 -2.22
CA PHE A 9 -14.76 -4.60 -2.75
C PHE A 9 -14.91 -4.57 -4.27
N GLN A 10 -15.03 -3.37 -4.81
CA GLN A 10 -14.92 -3.10 -6.23
C GLN A 10 -13.76 -2.13 -6.44
N ILE A 11 -12.90 -2.43 -7.41
CA ILE A 11 -11.80 -1.53 -7.76
C ILE A 11 -12.38 -0.21 -8.28
N CYS A 12 -11.86 0.91 -7.78
CA CYS A 12 -12.16 2.23 -8.31
C CYS A 12 -11.67 2.30 -9.77
N ASN A 13 -12.59 2.61 -10.69
CA ASN A 13 -12.32 2.76 -12.11
C ASN A 13 -12.41 4.22 -12.57
N HIS A 14 -12.33 5.18 -11.64
CA HIS A 14 -12.32 6.61 -11.96
C HIS A 14 -10.89 7.07 -12.27
N TYR A 15 -10.50 7.08 -13.53
CA TYR A 15 -9.20 7.57 -13.97
C TYR A 15 -9.37 8.65 -15.05
N VAL A 16 -8.33 9.44 -15.25
CA VAL A 16 -8.26 10.43 -16.33
C VAL A 16 -7.46 9.89 -17.52
N SER A 17 -7.61 10.53 -18.68
CA SER A 17 -6.84 10.19 -19.87
C SER A 17 -5.36 10.50 -19.69
N GLU A 18 -4.49 9.88 -20.49
CA GLU A 18 -3.04 10.13 -20.45
C GLU A 18 -2.68 11.63 -20.61
N PRO A 19 -3.27 12.40 -21.56
CA PRO A 19 -2.99 13.83 -21.65
C PRO A 19 -3.36 14.61 -20.38
N GLU A 20 -4.45 14.22 -19.71
CA GLU A 20 -4.89 14.86 -18.48
C GLU A 20 -3.98 14.48 -17.30
N LEU A 21 -3.51 13.23 -17.23
CA LEU A 21 -2.49 12.82 -16.26
C LEU A 21 -1.20 13.63 -16.43
N GLN A 22 -0.73 13.83 -17.67
CA GLN A 22 0.45 14.65 -17.95
C GLN A 22 0.24 16.12 -17.57
N ARG A 23 -0.98 16.65 -17.76
CA ARG A 23 -1.35 18.00 -17.29
C ARG A 23 -1.23 18.11 -15.77
N LEU A 24 -1.76 17.14 -15.03
CA LEU A 24 -1.69 17.09 -13.55
C LEU A 24 -0.24 17.01 -13.06
N ILE A 25 0.60 16.19 -13.71
CA ILE A 25 2.03 16.07 -13.39
C ILE A 25 2.73 17.41 -13.61
N ALA A 26 2.52 18.06 -14.77
CA ALA A 26 3.14 19.34 -15.07
C ALA A 26 2.70 20.45 -14.10
N GLN A 27 1.42 20.46 -13.69
CA GLN A 27 0.92 21.38 -12.68
C GLN A 27 1.62 21.18 -11.33
N TYR A 28 1.74 19.93 -10.86
CA TYR A 28 2.45 19.62 -9.62
C TYR A 28 3.92 20.03 -9.68
N GLN A 29 4.62 19.73 -10.78
CA GLN A 29 6.01 20.11 -10.96
C GLN A 29 6.21 21.64 -10.98
N SER A 30 5.20 22.39 -11.45
CA SER A 30 5.24 23.86 -11.45
C SER A 30 4.90 24.48 -10.09
N SER A 31 3.99 23.89 -9.32
CA SER A 31 3.42 24.52 -8.12
C SER A 31 3.90 23.89 -6.81
N GLY A 32 4.44 22.66 -6.87
CA GLY A 32 4.80 21.83 -5.73
C GLY A 32 3.60 21.24 -4.97
N GLN A 33 2.38 21.37 -5.48
CA GLN A 33 1.16 20.95 -4.77
C GLN A 33 0.01 20.58 -5.71
N PHE A 34 -0.97 19.87 -5.16
CA PHE A 34 -2.26 19.60 -5.81
C PHE A 34 -3.41 20.31 -5.08
N THR A 35 -4.52 20.56 -5.78
CA THR A 35 -5.85 20.65 -5.15
C THR A 35 -6.37 19.26 -4.80
N TYR A 36 -7.43 19.15 -3.99
CA TYR A 36 -8.02 17.84 -3.64
C TYR A 36 -8.52 17.06 -4.87
N ASP A 37 -9.14 17.74 -5.83
CA ASP A 37 -9.66 17.11 -7.04
C ASP A 37 -8.52 16.62 -7.94
N GLU A 38 -7.48 17.44 -8.13
CA GLU A 38 -6.29 17.07 -8.90
C GLU A 38 -5.56 15.89 -8.25
N LEU A 39 -5.39 15.90 -6.93
CA LEU A 39 -4.74 14.82 -6.20
C LEU A 39 -5.52 13.50 -6.34
N THR A 40 -6.84 13.57 -6.22
CA THR A 40 -7.72 12.40 -6.35
C THR A 40 -7.66 11.81 -7.76
N ALA A 41 -7.77 12.66 -8.79
CA ALA A 41 -7.66 12.25 -10.18
C ALA A 41 -6.28 11.64 -10.49
N PHE A 42 -5.21 12.28 -9.99
CA PHE A 42 -3.84 11.80 -10.13
C PHE A 42 -3.66 10.42 -9.48
N LEU A 43 -3.98 10.28 -8.20
CA LEU A 43 -3.77 9.03 -7.46
C LEU A 43 -4.62 7.89 -8.04
N ASN A 44 -5.90 8.13 -8.33
CA ASN A 44 -6.72 7.08 -8.94
C ASN A 44 -6.13 6.59 -10.26
N THR A 45 -5.64 7.49 -11.11
CA THR A 45 -5.08 7.14 -12.43
C THR A 45 -3.76 6.40 -12.29
N VAL A 46 -2.85 6.86 -11.42
CA VAL A 46 -1.57 6.18 -11.15
C VAL A 46 -1.80 4.77 -10.63
N ILE A 47 -2.72 4.62 -9.67
CA ILE A 47 -3.04 3.33 -9.06
C ILE A 47 -3.75 2.40 -10.04
N PHE A 48 -4.67 2.91 -10.85
CA PHE A 48 -5.31 2.14 -11.91
C PHE A 48 -4.28 1.61 -12.91
N ASN A 49 -3.38 2.46 -13.41
CA ASN A 49 -2.31 2.07 -14.32
C ASN A 49 -1.35 1.05 -13.69
N ALA A 50 -1.00 1.22 -12.41
CA ALA A 50 -0.18 0.28 -11.67
C ALA A 50 -0.85 -1.10 -11.56
N ARG A 51 -2.15 -1.14 -11.23
CA ARG A 51 -2.91 -2.40 -11.16
C ARG A 51 -2.96 -3.10 -12.50
N LEU A 52 -3.26 -2.38 -13.59
CA LEU A 52 -3.26 -2.95 -14.94
C LEU A 52 -1.91 -3.60 -15.28
N LYS A 53 -0.81 -2.91 -15.01
CA LYS A 53 0.53 -3.44 -15.24
C LYS A 53 0.84 -4.68 -14.41
N LEU A 54 0.40 -4.75 -13.15
CA LEU A 54 0.64 -5.93 -12.30
C LEU A 54 -0.28 -7.11 -12.61
N LEU A 55 -1.46 -6.88 -13.22
CA LEU A 55 -2.36 -7.97 -13.59
C LEU A 55 -1.70 -8.95 -14.57
N ASP A 56 -0.87 -8.46 -15.49
CA ASP A 56 -0.10 -9.30 -16.41
C ASP A 56 0.91 -10.23 -15.71
N HIS A 57 1.20 -9.98 -14.43
CA HIS A 57 2.13 -10.75 -13.60
C HIS A 57 1.46 -11.46 -12.43
N SER A 58 0.12 -11.52 -12.39
CA SER A 58 -0.61 -12.08 -11.25
C SER A 58 -1.85 -12.86 -11.66
N ASP A 59 -2.31 -13.75 -10.78
CA ASP A 59 -3.63 -14.38 -10.86
C ASP A 59 -4.77 -13.46 -10.39
N GLY A 60 -4.52 -12.15 -10.30
CA GLY A 60 -5.44 -11.17 -9.75
C GLY A 60 -5.33 -11.00 -8.23
N SER A 61 -4.52 -11.81 -7.52
CA SER A 61 -4.32 -11.67 -6.06
C SER A 61 -3.15 -10.77 -5.67
N PHE A 62 -2.24 -10.46 -6.60
CA PHE A 62 -0.97 -9.77 -6.34
C PHE A 62 -0.07 -10.40 -5.26
N ARG A 63 -0.23 -11.69 -4.99
CA ARG A 63 0.62 -12.43 -4.04
C ARG A 63 2.10 -12.30 -4.41
N ASN A 64 2.94 -11.96 -3.43
CA ASN A 64 4.40 -11.79 -3.59
C ASN A 64 4.82 -10.68 -4.56
N LEU A 65 3.94 -9.73 -4.88
CA LEU A 65 4.26 -8.60 -5.77
C LEU A 65 4.49 -7.29 -5.03
N CYS A 66 4.40 -7.24 -3.69
CA CYS A 66 4.55 -6.01 -2.90
C CYS A 66 5.85 -5.25 -3.22
N ASP A 67 6.98 -5.94 -3.20
CA ASP A 67 8.30 -5.39 -3.54
C ASP A 67 8.36 -4.80 -4.96
N THR A 68 7.71 -5.46 -5.93
CA THR A 68 7.65 -5.00 -7.33
C THR A 68 6.71 -3.80 -7.46
N ALA A 69 5.55 -3.84 -6.82
CA ALA A 69 4.58 -2.77 -6.79
C ALA A 69 5.19 -1.49 -6.21
N GLN A 70 5.90 -1.60 -5.08
CA GLN A 70 6.52 -0.45 -4.43
C GLN A 70 7.69 0.10 -5.26
N SER A 71 8.47 -0.75 -5.91
CA SER A 71 9.51 -0.28 -6.83
C SER A 71 8.93 0.45 -8.03
N MET A 72 7.86 -0.07 -8.61
CA MET A 72 7.18 0.54 -9.76
C MET A 72 6.57 1.89 -9.41
N ILE A 73 5.75 1.93 -8.36
CA ILE A 73 5.02 3.15 -7.96
C ILE A 73 5.99 4.19 -7.41
N GLY A 74 6.87 3.79 -6.49
CA GLY A 74 7.78 4.70 -5.81
C GLY A 74 8.72 5.41 -6.78
N ARG A 75 9.37 4.67 -7.69
CA ARG A 75 10.24 5.27 -8.71
C ARG A 75 9.48 6.15 -9.70
N GLY A 76 8.24 5.79 -10.02
CA GLY A 76 7.36 6.65 -10.81
C GLY A 76 7.14 8.00 -10.12
N LEU A 77 6.68 7.98 -8.88
CA LEU A 77 6.43 9.20 -8.09
C LEU A 77 7.71 10.03 -7.92
N GLU A 78 8.84 9.40 -7.61
CA GLU A 78 10.14 10.08 -7.49
C GLU A 78 10.57 10.74 -8.81
N SER A 79 10.32 10.12 -9.95
CA SER A 79 10.68 10.68 -11.27
C SER A 79 9.96 11.98 -11.60
N ILE A 80 8.83 12.26 -10.93
CA ILE A 80 8.09 13.51 -11.06
C ILE A 80 8.27 14.44 -9.87
N GLY A 81 9.20 14.12 -8.96
CA GLY A 81 9.57 14.97 -7.82
C GLY A 81 8.75 14.74 -6.55
N ILE A 82 7.94 13.69 -6.46
CA ILE A 82 7.20 13.33 -5.24
C ILE A 82 8.09 12.45 -4.36
N PRO A 83 8.45 12.88 -3.13
CA PRO A 83 9.21 12.05 -2.21
C PRO A 83 8.39 10.86 -1.74
N VAL A 84 9.03 9.70 -1.62
CA VAL A 84 8.40 8.48 -1.10
C VAL A 84 9.32 7.77 -0.13
N ARG A 85 8.72 6.94 0.72
CA ARG A 85 9.39 6.10 1.72
C ARG A 85 8.82 4.71 1.61
N ILE A 86 9.68 3.70 1.53
CA ILE A 86 9.27 2.30 1.61
C ILE A 86 9.28 1.87 3.08
N LEU A 87 8.11 1.48 3.56
CA LEU A 87 7.89 0.91 4.87
C LEU A 87 7.96 -0.61 4.78
N ASP A 88 8.87 -1.21 5.53
CA ASP A 88 8.87 -2.66 5.83
C ASP A 88 8.10 -2.89 7.13
N ILE A 89 6.99 -3.64 7.07
CA ILE A 89 6.10 -3.91 8.20
C ILE A 89 6.81 -4.65 9.32
N GLY A 90 7.57 -5.70 9.00
CA GLY A 90 8.27 -6.51 10.00
C GLY A 90 9.35 -5.69 10.71
N ALA A 91 10.11 -4.91 9.96
CA ALA A 91 11.17 -4.08 10.55
C ALA A 91 10.64 -2.87 11.33
N ALA A 92 9.47 -2.32 10.95
CA ALA A 92 8.95 -1.09 11.54
C ALA A 92 8.00 -1.32 12.71
N ILE A 93 7.16 -2.35 12.64
CA ILE A 93 6.07 -2.57 13.60
C ILE A 93 6.45 -3.67 14.58
N HIS A 94 6.76 -4.87 14.09
CA HIS A 94 7.18 -6.00 14.92
C HIS A 94 7.82 -7.09 14.07
N GLU A 95 8.96 -7.65 14.49
CA GLU A 95 9.73 -8.61 13.69
C GLU A 95 8.97 -9.92 13.38
N GLU A 96 8.06 -10.31 14.28
CA GLU A 96 7.19 -11.49 14.11
C GLU A 96 5.93 -11.22 13.27
N ALA A 97 5.71 -9.98 12.81
CA ALA A 97 4.61 -9.66 11.92
C ALA A 97 4.86 -10.22 10.51
N LEU A 98 3.79 -10.53 9.79
CA LEU A 98 3.89 -11.02 8.41
C LEU A 98 4.63 -10.01 7.53
N GLY A 99 5.67 -10.49 6.84
CA GLY A 99 6.53 -9.66 6.00
C GLY A 99 5.75 -9.01 4.87
N HIS A 100 5.79 -7.68 4.80
CA HIS A 100 5.13 -6.89 3.77
C HIS A 100 5.80 -5.53 3.61
N SER A 101 5.74 -4.97 2.40
CA SER A 101 6.30 -3.65 2.11
C SER A 101 5.26 -2.74 1.49
N VAL A 102 5.18 -1.50 1.95
CA VAL A 102 4.27 -0.47 1.45
C VAL A 102 4.97 0.85 1.21
N LEU A 103 4.33 1.73 0.43
CA LEU A 103 4.81 3.07 0.18
C LEU A 103 4.05 4.09 1.02
N ILE A 104 4.77 5.06 1.56
CA ILE A 104 4.21 6.34 1.98
C ILE A 104 4.72 7.40 1.00
N ALA A 105 3.82 8.11 0.34
CA ALA A 105 4.15 9.25 -0.53
C ALA A 105 3.89 10.56 0.22
N ASP A 106 4.88 11.45 0.27
CA ASP A 106 4.80 12.72 0.98
C ASP A 106 4.34 13.83 0.02
N LEU A 107 3.01 13.92 -0.16
CA LEU A 107 2.38 14.89 -1.05
C LEU A 107 2.06 16.21 -0.32
N VAL A 108 1.78 17.25 -1.11
CA VAL A 108 1.25 18.53 -0.62
C VAL A 108 -0.09 18.79 -1.29
N CYS A 109 -1.12 19.03 -0.49
CA CYS A 109 -2.48 19.32 -0.95
C CYS A 109 -2.94 20.64 -0.34
N GLU A 110 -3.32 21.61 -1.18
CA GLU A 110 -3.74 22.95 -0.76
C GLU A 110 -2.79 23.60 0.27
N GLY A 111 -1.49 23.52 -0.01
CA GLY A 111 -0.42 24.09 0.82
C GLY A 111 -0.12 23.34 2.12
N LYS A 112 -0.74 22.18 2.36
CA LYS A 112 -0.54 21.38 3.58
C LYS A 112 0.09 20.02 3.28
N PRO A 113 0.95 19.50 4.18
CA PRO A 113 1.43 18.13 4.08
C PRO A 113 0.27 17.14 4.07
N TYR A 114 0.29 16.22 3.11
CA TYR A 114 -0.74 15.22 2.90
C TYR A 114 -0.09 13.86 2.59
N PRO A 115 0.50 13.19 3.59
CA PRO A 115 1.11 11.89 3.38
C PRO A 115 0.05 10.85 3.01
N VAL A 116 0.38 9.96 2.09
CA VAL A 116 -0.55 8.94 1.57
C VAL A 116 0.11 7.57 1.68
N LEU A 117 -0.57 6.62 2.32
CA LEU A 117 -0.26 5.20 2.22
C LEU A 117 -0.69 4.69 0.85
N ILE A 118 0.18 3.97 0.16
CA ILE A 118 -0.11 3.27 -1.08
C ILE A 118 0.20 1.79 -0.90
N ASP A 119 -0.82 0.96 -1.08
CA ASP A 119 -0.71 -0.49 -1.01
C ASP A 119 -1.77 -1.17 -1.87
N ILE A 120 -1.45 -1.32 -3.15
CA ILE A 120 -2.32 -2.02 -4.10
C ILE A 120 -2.29 -3.54 -3.90
N THR A 121 -1.37 -4.05 -3.08
CA THR A 121 -1.12 -5.48 -2.89
C THR A 121 -1.73 -6.04 -1.61
N TYR A 122 -2.33 -5.20 -0.74
CA TYR A 122 -2.98 -5.64 0.50
C TYR A 122 -4.01 -6.76 0.27
N GLN A 123 -4.68 -6.76 -0.89
CA GLN A 123 -5.67 -7.77 -1.25
C GLN A 123 -5.15 -9.21 -1.17
N GLN A 124 -3.83 -9.44 -1.28
CA GLN A 124 -3.24 -10.77 -1.13
C GLN A 124 -3.53 -11.37 0.26
N PHE A 125 -3.70 -10.52 1.28
CA PHE A 125 -4.00 -10.89 2.67
C PHE A 125 -5.49 -11.05 2.95
N CYS A 126 -6.34 -10.83 1.95
CA CYS A 126 -7.79 -10.95 2.07
C CYS A 126 -8.31 -12.25 1.45
N LEU A 127 -7.44 -13.15 0.98
CA LEU A 127 -7.86 -14.40 0.36
C LEU A 127 -8.55 -15.30 1.38
N THR A 128 -9.78 -15.75 1.08
CA THR A 128 -10.60 -16.52 2.03
C THR A 128 -9.89 -17.77 2.54
N GLU A 129 -9.10 -18.44 1.69
CA GLU A 129 -8.32 -19.64 2.03
C GLU A 129 -7.29 -19.42 3.14
N ASN A 130 -6.79 -18.19 3.31
CA ASN A 130 -5.80 -17.82 4.32
C ASN A 130 -6.41 -17.12 5.55
N CYS A 131 -7.72 -16.86 5.52
CA CYS A 131 -8.42 -16.07 6.52
C CYS A 131 -9.45 -16.93 7.28
N LEU A 132 -9.03 -18.09 7.79
CA LEU A 132 -9.88 -19.03 8.52
C LEU A 132 -9.34 -19.30 9.91
N ASP A 133 -10.21 -19.61 10.87
CA ASP A 133 -9.80 -20.00 12.23
C ASP A 133 -8.84 -21.21 12.21
N SER A 134 -9.00 -22.12 11.26
CA SER A 134 -8.13 -23.29 11.07
C SER A 134 -6.70 -22.94 10.67
N CYS A 135 -6.42 -21.70 10.26
CA CYS A 135 -5.07 -21.23 9.99
C CYS A 135 -4.30 -20.93 11.29
N TYR A 136 -4.96 -20.87 12.45
CA TYR A 136 -4.25 -20.84 13.72
C TYR A 136 -3.61 -22.20 14.03
N ILE A 137 -2.29 -22.20 14.19
CA ILE A 137 -1.56 -23.32 14.79
C ILE A 137 -1.00 -22.82 16.12
N LYS A 138 -1.54 -23.35 17.22
CA LYS A 138 -1.13 -22.99 18.58
C LYS A 138 -0.52 -24.18 19.30
N LYS A 139 0.51 -23.94 20.10
CA LYS A 139 1.16 -24.96 20.94
C LYS A 139 1.72 -24.31 22.20
N ASP A 140 1.38 -24.86 23.36
CA ASP A 140 1.94 -24.46 24.67
C ASP A 140 1.87 -22.94 24.94
N GLY A 141 0.78 -22.27 24.54
CA GLY A 141 0.60 -20.81 24.70
C GLY A 141 1.29 -19.95 23.64
N PHE A 142 1.88 -20.56 22.61
CA PHE A 142 2.45 -19.87 21.47
C PHE A 142 1.57 -20.01 20.22
N VAL A 143 1.43 -18.90 19.48
CA VAL A 143 0.91 -18.86 18.12
C VAL A 143 2.07 -19.10 17.16
N LEU A 144 2.09 -20.27 16.51
CA LEU A 144 3.13 -20.66 15.55
C LEU A 144 2.75 -20.28 14.12
N MET A 145 1.46 -20.18 13.85
CA MET A 145 0.90 -19.70 12.59
C MET A 145 -0.41 -18.98 12.90
N SER A 146 -0.68 -17.88 12.20
CA SER A 146 -1.94 -17.16 12.26
C SER A 146 -2.57 -17.09 10.86
N PRO A 147 -3.88 -16.77 10.79
CA PRO A 147 -4.50 -16.29 9.56
C PRO A 147 -3.84 -14.98 9.08
N ASP A 148 -4.04 -14.67 7.80
CA ASP A 148 -3.54 -13.43 7.18
C ASP A 148 -4.18 -12.17 7.81
N PRO A 149 -3.53 -10.98 7.68
CA PRO A 149 -4.04 -9.70 8.18
C PRO A 149 -5.51 -9.38 7.84
N GLY A 150 -6.02 -9.84 6.69
CA GLY A 150 -7.42 -9.64 6.31
C GLY A 150 -8.43 -10.29 7.28
N TYR A 151 -8.04 -11.38 7.95
CA TYR A 151 -8.85 -12.02 8.98
C TYR A 151 -9.01 -11.12 10.21
N VAL A 152 -7.93 -10.45 10.65
CA VAL A 152 -7.97 -9.47 11.74
C VAL A 152 -8.83 -8.28 11.33
N ALA A 153 -8.63 -7.76 10.12
CA ALA A 153 -9.39 -6.63 9.60
C ALA A 153 -10.90 -6.87 9.66
N LYS A 154 -11.34 -8.07 9.27
CA LYS A 154 -12.77 -8.45 9.24
C LYS A 154 -13.42 -8.50 10.61
N LYS A 155 -12.66 -8.69 11.70
CA LYS A 155 -13.22 -8.76 13.06
C LYS A 155 -13.68 -7.42 13.61
N ASN A 156 -13.20 -6.31 13.05
CA ASN A 156 -13.53 -4.96 13.49
C ASN A 156 -14.22 -4.19 12.35
N PRO A 157 -15.46 -3.69 12.53
CA PRO A 157 -16.17 -2.97 11.47
C PRO A 157 -15.45 -1.71 10.96
N GLN A 158 -14.80 -0.94 11.85
CA GLN A 158 -14.05 0.26 11.46
C GLN A 158 -12.81 -0.11 10.64
N THR A 159 -12.07 -1.13 11.08
CA THR A 159 -10.90 -1.63 10.35
C THR A 159 -11.32 -2.24 9.01
N THR A 160 -12.44 -2.97 8.97
CA THR A 160 -13.01 -3.52 7.73
C THR A 160 -13.28 -2.41 6.73
N GLU A 161 -13.88 -1.30 7.15
CA GLU A 161 -14.17 -0.17 6.27
C GLU A 161 -12.88 0.53 5.77
N VAL A 162 -11.90 0.72 6.64
CA VAL A 162 -10.59 1.26 6.25
C VAL A 162 -9.93 0.37 5.20
N ILE A 163 -9.86 -0.94 5.45
CA ILE A 163 -9.26 -1.89 4.52
C ILE A 163 -10.07 -2.00 3.23
N ARG A 164 -11.40 -2.00 3.28
CA ARG A 164 -12.25 -1.99 2.09
C ARG A 164 -11.96 -0.79 1.20
N ARG A 165 -11.82 0.41 1.78
CA ARG A 165 -11.42 1.62 1.03
C ARG A 165 -10.01 1.50 0.46
N LEU A 166 -9.06 0.93 1.20
CA LEU A 166 -7.73 0.65 0.65
C LEU A 166 -7.79 -0.33 -0.53
N LEU A 167 -8.62 -1.37 -0.46
CA LEU A 167 -8.80 -2.32 -1.56
C LEU A 167 -9.47 -1.67 -2.78
N GLU A 168 -10.42 -0.77 -2.56
CA GLU A 168 -11.11 -0.02 -3.62
C GLU A 168 -10.15 0.96 -4.34
N TYR A 169 -9.47 1.82 -3.58
CA TYR A 169 -8.65 2.91 -4.15
C TYR A 169 -7.17 2.55 -4.33
N GLY A 170 -6.64 1.62 -3.54
CA GLY A 170 -5.22 1.25 -3.49
C GLY A 170 -4.33 2.23 -2.72
N TYR A 171 -4.92 3.28 -2.16
CA TYR A 171 -4.26 4.27 -1.32
C TYR A 171 -5.20 4.86 -0.27
N LEU A 172 -4.63 5.42 0.81
CA LEU A 172 -5.37 6.14 1.86
C LEU A 172 -4.53 7.29 2.44
N PRO A 173 -5.15 8.38 2.92
CA PRO A 173 -4.42 9.39 3.69
C PRO A 173 -3.78 8.78 4.93
N TRP A 174 -2.50 9.05 5.17
CA TRP A 174 -1.73 8.45 6.26
C TRP A 174 -1.92 9.20 7.59
N THR A 175 -3.14 9.10 8.13
CA THR A 175 -3.53 9.69 9.42
C THR A 175 -3.29 8.72 10.57
N LYS A 176 -3.44 9.20 11.81
CA LYS A 176 -3.37 8.36 13.02
C LYS A 176 -4.38 7.22 13.00
N GLU A 177 -5.61 7.50 12.56
CA GLU A 177 -6.68 6.50 12.47
C GLU A 177 -6.35 5.42 11.43
N ILE A 178 -5.88 5.83 10.25
CA ILE A 178 -5.50 4.90 9.20
C ILE A 178 -4.28 4.07 9.62
N ALA A 179 -3.26 4.71 10.21
CA ALA A 179 -2.09 4.02 10.72
C ALA A 179 -2.47 2.96 11.77
N LYS A 180 -3.36 3.29 12.70
CA LYS A 180 -3.85 2.32 13.69
C LYS A 180 -4.55 1.15 13.02
N ASN A 181 -5.58 1.42 12.23
CA ASN A 181 -6.38 0.36 11.61
C ASN A 181 -5.57 -0.51 10.65
N TYR A 182 -4.65 0.08 9.89
CA TYR A 182 -3.80 -0.67 8.96
C TYR A 182 -2.72 -1.47 9.68
N CYS A 183 -1.97 -0.88 10.62
CA CYS A 183 -0.87 -1.57 11.28
C CYS A 183 -1.36 -2.63 12.28
N ASP A 184 -2.51 -2.43 12.92
CA ASP A 184 -3.09 -3.42 13.82
C ASP A 184 -3.39 -4.75 13.10
N THR A 185 -3.71 -4.74 11.80
CA THR A 185 -4.00 -6.00 11.08
C THR A 185 -2.77 -6.90 11.00
N PHE A 186 -1.59 -6.32 10.78
CA PHE A 186 -0.31 -7.05 10.78
C PHE A 186 0.20 -7.35 12.18
N PHE A 187 0.07 -6.38 13.10
CA PHE A 187 0.54 -6.54 14.46
C PHE A 187 -0.22 -7.67 15.16
N LEU A 188 -1.55 -7.72 15.05
CA LEU A 188 -2.36 -8.75 15.69
C LEU A 188 -2.35 -10.10 14.94
N SER A 189 -1.87 -10.14 13.70
CA SER A 189 -1.61 -11.37 12.95
C SER A 189 -0.15 -11.85 13.09
N ARG A 190 0.59 -11.39 14.11
CA ARG A 190 1.95 -11.87 14.35
C ARG A 190 1.95 -13.23 15.03
N THR A 191 3.01 -14.00 14.81
CA THR A 191 3.31 -15.17 15.65
C THR A 191 3.92 -14.73 16.97
N GLY A 192 3.98 -15.61 17.97
CA GLY A 192 4.58 -15.29 19.27
C GLY A 192 3.77 -15.81 20.45
N ARG A 193 4.03 -15.28 21.65
CA ARG A 193 3.26 -15.65 22.86
C ARG A 193 1.87 -15.05 22.83
N GLU A 194 0.85 -15.88 23.03
CA GLU A 194 -0.56 -15.45 22.95
C GLU A 194 -0.87 -14.31 23.91
N GLU A 195 -0.41 -14.40 25.16
CA GLU A 195 -0.62 -13.34 26.15
C GLU A 195 0.01 -11.99 25.75
N GLU A 196 1.17 -12.01 25.08
CA GLU A 196 1.85 -10.79 24.63
C GLU A 196 1.12 -10.16 23.44
N ILE A 197 0.60 -11.00 22.53
CA ILE A 197 -0.22 -10.56 21.41
C ILE A 197 -1.50 -9.88 21.90
N GLU A 198 -2.18 -10.45 22.89
CA GLU A 198 -3.45 -9.94 23.40
C GLU A 198 -3.32 -8.67 24.26
N LYS A 199 -2.22 -8.52 25.00
CA LYS A 199 -2.02 -7.41 25.94
C LYS A 199 -1.38 -6.17 25.32
N GLN A 200 -0.61 -6.35 24.25
CA GLN A 200 0.06 -5.22 23.60
C GLN A 200 -0.87 -4.53 22.61
N SER A 201 -0.82 -3.21 22.61
CA SER A 201 -1.49 -2.39 21.60
C SER A 201 -0.69 -1.12 21.37
N HIS A 202 -0.84 -0.56 20.17
CA HIS A 202 -0.26 0.74 19.83
C HIS A 202 -1.37 1.72 19.42
N THR A 203 -1.11 2.97 19.72
CA THR A 203 -1.86 4.13 19.24
C THR A 203 -1.47 4.45 17.80
N GLY A 204 -2.31 5.22 17.11
CA GLY A 204 -1.99 5.69 15.76
C GLY A 204 -0.72 6.55 15.73
N GLU A 205 -0.50 7.36 16.76
CA GLU A 205 0.70 8.17 16.96
C GLU A 205 1.98 7.33 17.04
N GLU A 206 1.94 6.24 17.81
CA GLU A 206 3.07 5.33 17.94
C GLU A 206 3.38 4.67 16.59
N TYR A 207 2.38 4.18 15.87
CA TYR A 207 2.60 3.63 14.52
C TYR A 207 3.16 4.68 13.55
N LEU A 208 2.65 5.91 13.55
CA LEU A 208 3.25 6.98 12.74
C LEU A 208 4.72 7.23 13.11
N ALA A 209 5.07 7.22 14.39
CA ALA A 209 6.44 7.41 14.85
C ALA A 209 7.37 6.25 14.49
N MET A 210 6.91 5.01 14.63
CA MET A 210 7.63 3.79 14.26
C MET A 210 7.90 3.74 12.76
N THR A 211 6.85 3.92 11.97
CA THR A 211 6.94 3.82 10.50
C THR A 211 7.77 4.95 9.89
N ARG A 212 7.90 6.11 10.53
CA ARG A 212 8.78 7.21 10.09
C ARG A 212 10.25 6.84 9.99
N LYS A 213 10.71 5.89 10.81
CA LYS A 213 12.12 5.47 10.85
C LYS A 213 12.46 4.39 9.83
N SER A 214 11.44 3.74 9.26
CA SER A 214 11.63 2.72 8.23
C SER A 214 11.98 3.39 6.89
N ASN A 215 13.06 2.93 6.27
CA ASN A 215 13.46 3.35 4.94
C ASN A 215 14.16 2.19 4.22
N ARG A 216 13.36 1.26 3.72
CA ARG A 216 13.86 0.14 2.91
C ARG A 216 14.22 0.62 1.51
N GLY A 217 15.30 0.10 0.92
CA GLY A 217 15.65 0.37 -0.48
C GLY A 217 14.73 -0.37 -1.46
N TYR A 218 14.68 0.11 -2.71
CA TYR A 218 13.95 -0.58 -3.77
C TYR A 218 14.55 -1.94 -4.10
N SER A 219 13.68 -2.92 -4.33
CA SER A 219 14.07 -4.27 -4.76
C SER A 219 14.35 -4.37 -6.26
N ASN A 220 13.78 -3.46 -7.08
CA ASN A 220 13.99 -3.42 -8.53
C ASN A 220 14.63 -2.09 -8.94
N SER A 221 15.58 -2.13 -9.88
CA SER A 221 16.14 -0.95 -10.54
C SER A 221 15.16 -0.37 -11.58
N VAL A 222 15.43 0.86 -12.07
CA VAL A 222 14.65 1.44 -13.18
C VAL A 222 14.79 0.59 -14.44
N GLU A 223 15.99 0.09 -14.71
CA GLU A 223 16.32 -0.76 -15.84
C GLU A 223 15.56 -2.10 -15.77
N ASP A 224 15.45 -2.69 -14.59
CA ASP A 224 14.67 -3.91 -14.38
C ASP A 224 13.18 -3.68 -14.63
N LEU A 225 12.63 -2.57 -14.14
CA LEU A 225 11.23 -2.21 -14.38
C LEU A 225 10.97 -1.94 -15.86
N LYS A 226 11.88 -1.24 -16.55
CA LYS A 226 11.79 -0.99 -18.00
C LYS A 226 11.80 -2.31 -18.77
N ARG A 227 12.71 -3.24 -18.44
CA ARG A 227 12.79 -4.57 -19.07
C ARG A 227 11.51 -5.39 -18.86
N LYS A 228 10.85 -5.23 -17.71
CA LYS A 228 9.58 -5.90 -17.37
C LYS A 228 8.33 -5.19 -17.93
N GLY A 229 8.46 -4.02 -18.57
CA GLY A 229 7.29 -3.22 -19.00
C GLY A 229 6.53 -2.54 -17.85
N LEU A 230 7.13 -2.50 -16.66
CA LEU A 230 6.52 -2.05 -15.41
C LEU A 230 6.85 -0.60 -15.06
N LEU A 231 7.51 0.16 -15.94
CA LEU A 231 7.73 1.58 -15.68
C LEU A 231 6.40 2.35 -15.82
N LEU A 232 6.02 3.14 -14.81
CA LEU A 232 4.76 3.91 -14.83
C LEU A 232 4.85 5.16 -15.70
N PHE A 233 5.94 5.92 -15.57
CA PHE A 233 6.19 7.11 -16.38
C PHE A 233 7.48 6.89 -17.16
N SER A 234 7.45 7.07 -18.48
CA SER A 234 8.66 6.98 -19.30
C SER A 234 9.48 8.28 -19.17
N SER A 235 10.76 8.16 -18.84
CA SER A 235 11.72 9.28 -18.85
C SER A 235 11.92 9.93 -20.24
N ASP A 236 11.44 9.29 -21.31
CA ASP A 236 11.61 9.75 -22.69
C ASP A 236 10.77 10.99 -23.04
N GLN A 237 10.03 11.56 -22.08
CA GLN A 237 9.20 12.76 -22.29
C GLN A 237 9.84 14.09 -21.82
N HIS A 238 11.09 14.08 -21.35
CA HIS A 238 11.83 15.32 -21.04
C HIS A 238 12.37 16.07 -22.27
N HIS A 239 11.95 15.72 -23.50
CA HIS A 239 12.33 16.41 -24.73
C HIS A 239 11.27 17.37 -25.31
N TYR A 240 10.40 17.93 -24.47
CA TYR A 240 9.65 19.14 -24.82
C TYR A 240 9.86 20.21 -23.76
N GLN A 241 11.00 20.90 -23.84
CA GLN A 241 11.16 22.34 -23.55
C GLN A 241 12.64 22.75 -23.62
N LYS A 242 13.13 23.05 -24.83
CA LYS A 242 13.67 24.35 -25.25
C LYS A 242 14.14 24.29 -26.70
#